data_AF-A0A2M7FGA7-F1
#
_entry.id   AF-A0A2M7FGA7-F1
#
_cell.length_a   1.000
_cell.length_b   1.000
_cell.length_c   1.000
_cell.angle_alpha   90.00
_cell.angle_beta   90.00
_cell.angle_gamma   90.00
#
_symmetry.space_group_name_H-M   'P 1'
#
loop_
_entity.id
_entity.type
_entity.pdbx_description
1 polymer ?
#
loop_
_entity_poly.entity_id
_entity_poly.type
_entity_poly.pdbx_seq_one_letter_code
_entity_poly.pdbx_strand_id
1 'polypeptide(L)'
;MMRENQQDVVASTSYTGQILGTLRFFVRNPSIMSQGKRVSTEIKEPIMHRIRTEGIGAAQAAEGNEIGSRLWETWTILGVVLTDQSPYPTVLHLDFSLSQPTRWSVCTPKCMSMKANQHWTPKFLLNRFAVKKMLVVHNIDTGKILTRARSTKSCCSQEYFHAQRKGIADQTSQDFEEYMGIFETKFAPIVKQFEQDVIDRKEISEQQIRNIAFFASHLMLRGVKFRDMIEGGKKQLKEGKSRITAGMVDLDQKAKSAVLKKIEDEYLDSLEDNSTHLEMIVNSTLIFGNLLYSRKVTAYISCSSDLSFIVTDTPVIDVSPQQRNGFRGPGLFEREQYMSLSPRVILHFHGQHFRKPEEFINKKGKHLKRQSISTEAVNTKNILFMTHSYKEAFSSSSREFEYALNDMNDRLNKHRDQRRKEFEEALRKGFFD
;
A
#
# COMPACT_ATOMS: atom_id res chain seq x y z
N MET A 1 52.23 -20.39 -8.83
CA MET A 1 52.80 -19.40 -7.87
C MET A 1 51.79 -18.27 -7.78
N MET A 2 51.22 -17.86 -6.64
CA MET A 2 51.48 -18.15 -5.23
C MET A 2 50.25 -18.79 -4.57
N ARG A 3 50.48 -19.72 -3.65
CA ARG A 3 49.47 -20.28 -2.74
C ARG A 3 49.32 -19.30 -1.58
N GLU A 4 48.11 -18.82 -1.31
CA GLU A 4 47.81 -18.16 -0.03
C GLU A 4 47.31 -19.20 0.96
N ASN A 5 47.99 -19.24 2.10
CA ASN A 5 47.84 -20.20 3.18
C ASN A 5 46.48 -20.03 3.87
N GLN A 6 45.68 -21.10 3.89
CA GLN A 6 44.71 -21.32 4.96
C GLN A 6 45.49 -21.62 6.24
N GLN A 7 45.34 -20.78 7.27
CA GLN A 7 45.71 -21.13 8.63
C GLN A 7 44.42 -21.48 9.39
N ASP A 8 44.32 -22.75 9.78
CA ASP A 8 43.33 -23.24 10.72
C ASP A 8 43.66 -22.72 12.13
N VAL A 9 42.66 -22.21 12.83
CA VAL A 9 42.72 -21.96 14.28
C VAL A 9 41.98 -23.11 14.96
N VAL A 10 42.74 -24.03 15.55
CA VAL A 10 42.23 -25.11 16.40
C VAL A 10 42.01 -24.53 17.80
N ALA A 11 40.77 -24.55 18.29
CA ALA A 11 40.48 -24.38 19.71
C ALA A 11 40.24 -25.76 20.31
N SER A 12 41.08 -26.18 21.25
CA SER A 12 40.82 -27.33 22.12
C SER A 12 40.16 -26.84 23.40
N THR A 13 39.14 -27.55 23.87
CA THR A 13 38.56 -27.36 25.21
C THR A 13 38.50 -28.72 25.90
N SER A 14 39.25 -28.88 26.99
CA SER A 14 39.12 -30.01 27.91
C SER A 14 37.96 -29.77 28.89
N TYR A 15 37.21 -30.82 29.16
CA TYR A 15 36.05 -30.82 30.05
C TYR A 15 36.48 -31.06 31.49
N THR A 16 36.34 -30.07 32.37
CA THR A 16 36.13 -30.22 33.82
C THR A 16 35.47 -28.95 34.36
N GLY A 17 34.61 -29.12 35.37
CA GLY A 17 33.56 -28.17 35.76
C GLY A 17 34.01 -26.77 36.24
N GLN A 18 33.03 -25.87 36.20
CA GLN A 18 33.04 -24.41 36.45
C GLN A 18 33.52 -23.55 35.27
N ILE A 19 32.55 -22.98 34.55
CA ILE A 19 32.78 -21.96 33.52
C ILE A 19 32.94 -20.61 34.21
N LEU A 20 34.20 -20.19 34.43
CA LEU A 20 34.57 -18.77 34.55
C LEU A 20 35.42 -18.44 33.32
N GLY A 21 34.75 -18.13 32.21
CA GLY A 21 35.40 -17.70 30.97
C GLY A 21 35.24 -16.19 30.78
N THR A 22 36.33 -15.47 30.55
CA THR A 22 36.29 -14.08 30.05
C THR A 22 36.22 -14.11 28.52
N LEU A 23 35.11 -13.67 27.93
CA LEU A 23 35.03 -13.47 26.48
C LEU A 23 35.71 -12.14 26.10
N ARG A 24 36.72 -12.20 25.24
CA ARG A 24 37.31 -11.01 24.59
C ARG A 24 36.92 -10.99 23.11
N PHE A 25 36.28 -9.91 22.68
CA PHE A 25 35.96 -9.69 21.26
C PHE A 25 37.03 -8.81 20.61
N PHE A 26 37.47 -9.19 19.42
CA PHE A 26 38.31 -8.35 18.56
C PHE A 26 37.49 -7.89 17.36
N VAL A 27 37.14 -6.60 17.32
CA VAL A 27 36.48 -6.00 16.15
C VAL A 27 37.58 -5.40 15.25
N ARG A 28 37.73 -5.93 14.04
CA ARG A 28 38.55 -5.30 12.99
C ARG A 28 37.67 -4.37 12.15
N ASN A 29 37.85 -3.07 12.31
CA ASN A 29 37.23 -2.04 11.48
C ASN A 29 38.23 -1.56 10.41
N PRO A 30 38.01 -1.78 9.09
CA PRO A 30 38.93 -1.37 8.04
C PRO A 30 39.08 0.16 7.94
N SER A 31 38.09 0.94 8.40
CA SER A 31 38.06 2.39 8.32
C SER A 31 38.93 3.10 9.36
N ILE A 32 39.42 2.37 10.38
CA ILE A 32 40.21 2.92 11.51
C ILE A 32 41.72 2.60 11.35
N MET A 33 42.12 1.87 10.30
CA MET A 33 43.54 1.55 10.08
C MET A 33 44.41 2.74 9.64
N SER A 34 43.83 3.90 9.32
CA SER A 34 44.62 5.12 9.04
C SER A 34 45.04 5.90 10.28
N GLN A 35 44.60 5.54 11.50
CA GLN A 35 44.88 6.32 12.71
C GLN A 35 45.43 5.53 13.92
N GLY A 36 45.78 4.25 13.76
CA GLY A 36 46.56 3.52 14.77
C GLY A 36 45.95 3.40 16.18
N LYS A 37 44.65 3.66 16.36
CA LYS A 37 43.99 3.54 17.68
C LYS A 37 43.34 2.17 17.85
N ARG A 38 43.76 1.45 18.90
CA ARG A 38 43.07 0.27 19.44
C ARG A 38 41.82 0.74 20.20
N VAL A 39 40.67 0.16 19.88
CA VAL A 39 39.46 0.28 20.70
C VAL A 39 39.28 -1.03 21.45
N SER A 40 39.34 -0.98 22.78
CA SER A 40 38.97 -2.10 23.66
C SER A 40 37.60 -1.82 24.24
N THR A 41 36.62 -2.66 23.94
CA THR A 41 35.32 -2.63 24.60
C THR A 41 35.37 -3.54 25.83
N GLU A 42 35.17 -2.97 27.01
CA GLU A 42 35.15 -3.69 28.28
C GLU A 42 33.69 -4.07 28.61
N ILE A 43 33.42 -5.36 28.83
CA ILE A 43 32.13 -5.84 29.33
C ILE A 43 32.19 -5.76 30.85
N LYS A 44 31.44 -4.82 31.45
CA LYS A 44 31.26 -4.77 32.90
C LYS A 44 30.08 -5.67 33.28
N GLU A 45 30.41 -6.80 33.89
CA GLU A 45 29.57 -7.79 34.58
C GLU A 45 28.30 -8.30 33.84
N PRO A 46 28.27 -9.58 33.42
CA PRO A 46 27.04 -10.20 32.90
C PRO A 46 26.04 -10.45 34.03
N ILE A 47 24.83 -9.93 33.90
CA ILE A 47 23.70 -10.29 34.77
C ILE A 47 23.03 -11.54 34.18
N MET A 48 23.18 -12.69 34.83
CA MET A 48 22.43 -13.90 34.48
C MET A 48 21.08 -13.91 35.19
N HIS A 49 19.99 -13.84 34.43
CA HIS A 49 18.65 -14.12 34.94
C HIS A 49 18.25 -15.55 34.60
N ARG A 50 17.91 -16.34 35.62
CA ARG A 50 17.34 -17.68 35.47
C ARG A 50 15.82 -17.56 35.38
N ILE A 51 15.26 -17.69 34.18
CA ILE A 51 13.81 -17.71 33.98
C ILE A 51 13.39 -19.16 33.71
N ARG A 52 12.46 -19.66 34.52
CA ARG A 52 11.91 -21.02 34.40
C ARG A 52 10.56 -20.90 33.68
N THR A 53 10.46 -21.37 32.45
CA THR A 53 9.19 -21.40 31.70
C THR A 53 8.65 -22.82 31.64
N GLU A 54 7.44 -23.04 32.16
CA GLU A 54 6.67 -24.27 31.97
C GLU A 54 5.80 -24.13 30.72
N GLY A 55 6.02 -24.97 29.70
CA GLY A 55 5.22 -25.01 28.48
C GLY A 55 4.62 -26.39 28.26
N ILE A 56 3.30 -26.47 28.13
CA ILE A 56 2.57 -27.68 27.70
C ILE A 56 2.55 -27.68 26.17
N GLY A 57 3.31 -28.57 25.54
CA GLY A 57 3.28 -28.78 24.10
C GLY A 57 2.16 -29.75 23.70
N ALA A 58 1.28 -29.33 22.79
CA ALA A 58 0.31 -30.22 22.15
C ALA A 58 0.94 -30.89 20.92
N ALA A 59 1.11 -32.21 20.97
CA ALA A 59 1.33 -33.04 19.78
C ALA A 59 0.53 -34.35 19.95
N GLN A 60 -0.43 -34.60 19.06
CA GLN A 60 -1.19 -35.84 19.02
C GLN A 60 -0.42 -36.94 18.26
N ALA A 61 -0.08 -37.97 19.02
CA ALA A 61 -0.03 -39.40 18.72
C ALA A 61 0.21 -39.91 17.28
N ALA A 62 1.36 -40.57 17.11
CA ALA A 62 1.41 -41.86 16.44
C ALA A 62 2.35 -42.77 17.24
N GLU A 63 1.80 -43.92 17.65
CA GLU A 63 2.46 -45.04 18.34
C GLU A 63 2.75 -44.85 19.84
N GLY A 64 2.12 -45.72 20.64
CA GLY A 64 2.06 -45.65 22.09
C GLY A 64 3.43 -45.72 22.75
N ASN A 65 3.78 -44.64 23.46
CA ASN A 65 4.74 -44.62 24.55
C ASN A 65 4.35 -43.48 25.50
N GLU A 66 4.49 -43.72 26.81
CA GLU A 66 4.13 -42.79 27.88
C GLU A 66 4.82 -41.43 27.74
N ILE A 67 4.03 -40.35 27.88
CA ILE A 67 4.52 -38.97 27.83
C ILE A 67 5.18 -38.64 29.18
N GLY A 68 6.49 -38.78 29.25
CA GLY A 68 7.31 -38.15 30.28
C GLY A 68 7.48 -36.67 30.00
N SER A 69 7.08 -35.80 30.92
CA SER A 69 7.34 -34.36 30.88
C SER A 69 8.86 -34.09 30.88
N ARG A 70 9.44 -33.72 29.74
CA ARG A 70 10.82 -33.18 29.67
C ARG A 70 10.78 -31.67 29.85
N LEU A 71 11.27 -31.20 31.00
CA LEU A 71 11.63 -29.80 31.22
C LEU A 71 12.85 -29.46 30.35
N TRP A 72 12.75 -28.43 29.53
CA TRP A 72 13.90 -27.85 28.82
C TRP A 72 14.38 -26.63 29.62
N GLU A 73 15.63 -26.66 30.09
CA GLU A 73 16.27 -25.45 30.64
C GLU A 73 16.83 -24.62 29.48
N THR A 74 16.27 -23.44 29.25
CA THR A 74 16.82 -22.42 28.35
C THR A 74 17.65 -21.43 29.16
N TRP A 75 18.88 -21.17 28.72
CA TRP A 75 19.76 -20.17 29.33
C TRP A 75 19.77 -18.94 28.43
N THR A 76 19.30 -17.81 28.96
CA THR A 76 19.31 -16.53 28.25
C THR A 76 20.39 -15.65 28.86
N ILE A 77 21.35 -15.20 28.03
CA ILE A 77 22.32 -14.17 28.43
C ILE A 77 21.83 -12.85 27.87
N LEU A 78 21.56 -11.89 28.75
CA LEU A 78 21.26 -10.51 28.35
C LEU A 78 22.58 -9.75 28.21
N GLY A 79 22.96 -9.41 26.98
CA GLY A 79 24.11 -8.55 26.70
C GLY A 79 23.64 -7.13 26.39
N VAL A 80 24.18 -6.14 27.12
CA VAL A 80 24.00 -4.72 26.79
C VAL A 80 25.21 -4.26 25.99
N VAL A 81 25.00 -3.87 24.72
CA VAL A 81 26.07 -3.28 23.90
C VAL A 81 25.89 -1.78 23.89
N LEU A 82 26.80 -1.07 24.55
CA LEU A 82 26.91 0.37 24.46
C LEU A 82 27.77 0.71 23.24
N THR A 83 27.25 1.55 22.35
CA THR A 83 28.05 2.14 21.27
C THR A 83 28.03 3.65 21.43
N ASP A 84 29.15 4.31 21.12
CA ASP A 84 29.36 5.75 21.34
C ASP A 84 28.42 6.65 20.50
N GLN A 85 27.52 6.08 19.69
CA GLN A 85 26.66 6.81 18.74
C GLN A 85 25.15 6.68 18.99
N SER A 86 24.69 6.00 20.05
CA SER A 86 23.27 5.93 20.41
C SER A 86 23.09 6.12 21.93
N PRO A 87 22.24 7.06 22.38
CA PRO A 87 21.93 7.22 23.81
C PRO A 87 21.04 6.08 24.35
N TYR A 88 20.52 5.20 23.49
CA TYR A 88 19.67 4.08 23.88
C TYR A 88 20.46 2.76 23.83
N PRO A 89 20.52 1.99 24.93
CA PRO A 89 21.15 0.68 24.95
C PRO A 89 20.35 -0.30 24.08
N THR A 90 21.00 -0.92 23.11
CA THR A 90 20.41 -2.01 22.33
C THR A 90 20.56 -3.30 23.10
N VAL A 91 19.43 -3.91 23.48
CA VAL A 91 19.40 -5.22 24.13
C VAL A 91 19.40 -6.29 23.03
N LEU A 92 20.41 -7.16 23.04
CA LEU A 92 20.47 -8.32 22.15
C LEU A 92 19.98 -9.55 22.89
N HIS A 93 18.98 -10.22 22.34
CA HIS A 93 18.56 -11.56 22.74
C HIS A 93 19.31 -12.59 21.92
N LEU A 94 20.01 -13.51 22.60
CA LEU A 94 20.68 -14.64 21.98
C LEU A 94 20.13 -15.93 22.58
N ASP A 95 19.49 -16.73 21.73
CA ASP A 95 19.08 -18.10 22.08
C ASP A 95 20.20 -19.06 21.70
N PHE A 96 20.77 -19.75 22.69
CA PHE A 96 21.82 -20.72 22.44
C PHE A 96 21.21 -22.07 22.02
N SER A 97 21.54 -22.51 20.81
CA SER A 97 21.40 -23.90 20.38
C SER A 97 22.60 -24.71 20.88
N LEU A 98 22.39 -25.97 21.27
CA LEU A 98 23.46 -26.91 21.68
C LEU A 98 24.44 -27.26 20.54
N SER A 99 24.17 -26.84 19.30
CA SER A 99 25.11 -26.95 18.18
C SER A 99 26.04 -25.73 18.14
N GLN A 100 27.36 -25.97 18.14
CA GLN A 100 28.35 -24.89 18.08
C GLN A 100 28.15 -24.05 16.81
N PRO A 101 27.85 -22.75 16.92
CA PRO A 101 27.82 -21.88 15.75
C PRO A 101 29.25 -21.60 15.29
N THR A 102 29.60 -22.01 14.07
CA THR A 102 30.94 -21.87 13.50
C THR A 102 31.22 -20.47 12.95
N ARG A 103 30.22 -19.57 12.87
CA ARG A 103 30.40 -18.20 12.36
C ARG A 103 29.32 -17.24 12.85
N TRP A 104 29.76 -16.11 13.38
CA TRP A 104 28.90 -14.97 13.70
C TRP A 104 29.21 -13.83 12.73
N SER A 105 28.19 -13.24 12.12
CA SER A 105 28.34 -12.03 11.32
C SER A 105 27.47 -10.93 11.89
N VAL A 106 28.09 -9.88 12.43
CA VAL A 106 27.41 -8.63 12.78
C VAL A 106 27.35 -7.79 11.51
N CYS A 107 26.16 -7.58 10.97
CA CYS A 107 25.96 -6.62 9.88
C CYS A 107 25.76 -5.24 10.53
N THR A 108 26.65 -4.29 10.24
CA THR A 108 26.36 -2.88 10.54
C THR A 108 25.22 -2.41 9.62
N PRO A 109 24.34 -1.49 10.07
CA PRO A 109 23.37 -0.89 9.18
C PRO A 109 24.13 -0.22 8.05
N LYS A 110 23.97 -0.77 6.84
CA LYS A 110 24.44 -0.12 5.62
C LYS A 110 23.75 1.25 5.61
N CYS A 111 24.52 2.34 5.53
CA CYS A 111 23.96 3.68 5.37
C CYS A 111 23.05 3.64 4.14
N MET A 112 21.75 3.45 4.35
CA MET A 112 20.80 3.25 3.26
C MET A 112 20.68 4.60 2.56
N SER A 113 21.07 4.65 1.29
CA SER A 113 20.81 5.82 0.47
C SER A 113 19.30 6.07 0.49
N MET A 114 18.86 7.18 1.08
CA MET A 114 17.45 7.53 1.16
C MET A 114 16.86 7.56 -0.24
N LYS A 115 15.75 6.84 -0.45
CA LYS A 115 15.04 6.81 -1.72
C LYS A 115 14.26 8.12 -1.84
N ALA A 116 14.85 9.07 -2.56
CA ALA A 116 14.17 10.33 -2.87
C ALA A 116 12.87 10.06 -3.65
N ASN A 117 12.94 9.32 -4.76
CA ASN A 117 11.79 9.14 -5.65
C ASN A 117 10.86 8.00 -5.21
N GLN A 118 9.74 8.36 -4.58
CA GLN A 118 8.73 7.43 -4.06
C GLN A 118 7.48 7.42 -4.94
N HIS A 119 6.91 6.24 -5.17
CA HIS A 119 5.85 6.02 -6.14
C HIS A 119 4.50 5.81 -5.46
N TRP A 120 3.49 6.64 -5.77
CA TRP A 120 2.13 6.39 -5.29
C TRP A 120 1.36 5.42 -6.19
N THR A 121 1.82 5.15 -7.41
CA THR A 121 1.32 4.01 -8.22
C THR A 121 2.47 3.03 -8.44
N PRO A 122 2.29 1.72 -8.16
CA PRO A 122 3.37 0.75 -8.29
C PRO A 122 4.01 0.76 -9.68
N LYS A 123 5.34 0.72 -9.71
CA LYS A 123 6.08 0.65 -10.99
C LYS A 123 5.70 -0.58 -11.78
N PHE A 124 5.51 -1.72 -11.10
CA PHE A 124 5.15 -2.97 -11.77
C PHE A 124 3.79 -2.86 -12.49
N LEU A 125 2.83 -2.10 -11.93
CA LEU A 125 1.53 -1.86 -12.55
C LEU A 125 1.69 -0.95 -13.78
N LEU A 126 2.39 0.19 -13.64
CA LEU A 126 2.67 1.10 -14.75
C LEU A 126 3.39 0.41 -15.92
N ASN A 127 4.35 -0.48 -15.62
CA ASN A 127 5.09 -1.23 -16.62
C ASN A 127 4.19 -2.11 -17.51
N ARG A 128 2.97 -2.46 -17.07
CA ARG A 128 2.02 -3.25 -17.88
C ARG A 128 1.39 -2.44 -19.01
N PHE A 129 1.39 -1.11 -18.88
CA PHE A 129 0.85 -0.18 -19.88
C PHE A 129 1.98 0.45 -20.72
N ALA A 130 3.25 0.11 -20.44
CA ALA A 130 4.40 0.76 -21.04
C ALA A 130 5.01 -0.07 -22.17
N VAL A 131 5.48 0.61 -23.21
CA VAL A 131 6.33 0.01 -24.25
C VAL A 131 7.78 0.40 -23.94
N LYS A 132 8.66 -0.58 -23.76
CA LYS A 132 10.07 -0.36 -23.36
C LYS A 132 10.21 0.55 -22.11
N LYS A 133 9.30 0.40 -21.13
CA LYS A 133 9.21 1.21 -19.89
C LYS A 133 8.94 2.70 -20.13
N MET A 134 8.39 3.05 -21.28
CA MET A 134 7.93 4.39 -21.63
C MET A 134 6.40 4.41 -21.78
N LEU A 135 5.78 5.46 -21.28
CA LEU A 135 4.34 5.69 -21.30
C LEU A 135 4.04 6.96 -22.10
N VAL A 136 3.06 6.88 -22.99
CA VAL A 136 2.39 8.07 -23.51
C VAL A 136 1.54 8.65 -22.39
N VAL A 137 1.61 9.96 -22.21
CA VAL A 137 0.95 10.65 -21.10
C VAL A 137 -0.05 11.65 -21.65
N HIS A 138 -1.28 11.57 -21.15
CA HIS A 138 -2.29 12.60 -21.35
C HIS A 138 -2.42 13.41 -20.07
N ASN A 139 -2.21 14.72 -20.18
CA ASN A 139 -2.46 15.67 -19.10
C ASN A 139 -3.91 16.13 -19.19
N ILE A 140 -4.69 15.74 -18.19
CA ILE A 140 -6.15 15.91 -18.15
C ILE A 140 -6.49 17.39 -17.97
N ASP A 141 -5.75 18.11 -17.12
CA ASP A 141 -5.99 19.53 -16.83
C ASP A 141 -5.87 20.40 -18.10
N THR A 142 -4.89 20.10 -18.95
CA THR A 142 -4.63 20.85 -20.19
C THR A 142 -5.31 20.25 -21.41
N GLY A 143 -5.84 19.03 -21.30
CA GLY A 143 -6.36 18.24 -22.42
C GLY A 143 -5.29 17.79 -23.43
N LYS A 144 -3.99 17.96 -23.14
CA LYS A 144 -2.90 17.69 -24.08
C LYS A 144 -2.30 16.32 -23.88
N ILE A 145 -2.09 15.60 -24.98
CA ILE A 145 -1.19 14.45 -25.04
C ILE A 145 0.24 14.98 -25.13
N LEU A 146 1.11 14.55 -24.21
CA LEU A 146 2.51 14.97 -24.22
C LEU A 146 3.22 14.41 -25.45
N THR A 147 3.99 15.25 -26.13
CA THR A 147 4.73 14.87 -27.36
C THR A 147 5.81 13.83 -27.10
N ARG A 148 6.38 13.81 -25.89
CA ARG A 148 7.40 12.85 -25.48
C ARG A 148 6.84 11.90 -24.43
N ALA A 149 7.00 10.61 -24.69
CA ALA A 149 6.72 9.57 -23.71
C ALA A 149 7.60 9.75 -22.45
N ARG A 150 7.06 9.38 -21.29
CA ARG A 150 7.76 9.46 -19.99
C ARG A 150 8.13 8.08 -19.49
N SER A 151 9.25 7.99 -18.78
CA SER A 151 9.65 6.73 -18.14
C SER A 151 8.70 6.40 -17.00
N THR A 152 8.37 5.11 -16.82
CA THR A 152 7.64 4.62 -15.64
C THR A 152 8.33 4.96 -14.32
N LYS A 153 9.65 5.23 -14.33
CA LYS A 153 10.39 5.74 -13.16
C LYS A 153 9.98 7.15 -12.75
N SER A 154 9.50 7.96 -13.68
CA SER A 154 9.14 9.38 -13.46
C SER A 154 7.64 9.62 -13.36
N CYS A 155 6.82 8.62 -13.73
CA CYS A 155 5.37 8.71 -13.65
C CYS A 155 4.90 8.26 -12.26
N CYS A 156 3.84 8.90 -11.76
CA CYS A 156 3.24 8.63 -10.46
C CYS A 156 4.25 8.61 -9.30
N SER A 157 5.20 9.53 -9.31
CA SER A 157 6.25 9.60 -8.31
C SER A 157 6.62 11.03 -7.94
N GLN A 158 7.08 11.19 -6.70
CA GLN A 158 7.52 12.48 -6.16
C GLN A 158 8.64 12.24 -5.15
N GLU A 159 9.49 13.24 -4.98
CA GLU A 159 10.48 13.24 -3.91
C GLU A 159 9.81 13.19 -2.53
N TYR A 160 10.15 12.17 -1.75
CA TYR A 160 9.64 11.94 -0.40
C TYR A 160 8.12 12.03 -0.33
N PHE A 161 7.44 11.33 -1.26
CA PHE A 161 5.99 11.33 -1.32
C PHE A 161 5.38 10.89 0.02
N HIS A 162 5.83 9.83 0.66
CA HIS A 162 5.24 9.36 1.92
C HIS A 162 5.67 10.15 3.16
N ALA A 163 6.41 11.25 2.98
CA ALA A 163 6.83 12.09 4.07
C ALA A 163 5.69 12.96 4.63
N GLN A 164 5.82 13.33 5.90
CA GLN A 164 4.89 14.25 6.56
C GLN A 164 4.78 15.58 5.81
N ARG A 165 5.92 16.09 5.34
CA ARG A 165 6.02 17.26 4.47
C ARG A 165 6.56 16.81 3.12
N LYS A 166 5.76 16.98 2.06
CA LYS A 166 6.14 16.65 0.68
C LYS A 166 7.52 17.23 0.35
N GLY A 167 8.44 16.39 -0.13
CA GLY A 167 9.79 16.80 -0.53
C GLY A 167 10.84 16.88 0.60
N ILE A 168 10.49 16.58 1.85
CA ILE A 168 11.45 16.52 2.96
C ILE A 168 11.60 15.07 3.40
N ALA A 169 12.83 14.57 3.50
CA ALA A 169 13.08 13.21 3.95
C ALA A 169 12.76 13.02 5.44
N ASP A 170 12.09 11.92 5.77
CA ASP A 170 11.97 11.41 7.15
C ASP A 170 12.11 9.89 7.17
N GLN A 171 12.65 9.34 8.25
CA GLN A 171 12.96 7.91 8.36
C GLN A 171 11.71 7.04 8.24
N THR A 172 10.59 7.46 8.85
CA THR A 172 9.32 6.73 8.81
C THR A 172 8.80 6.56 7.37
N SER A 173 8.94 7.58 6.53
CA SER A 173 8.61 7.51 5.10
C SER A 173 9.51 6.54 4.32
N GLN A 174 10.78 6.40 4.73
CA GLN A 174 11.73 5.47 4.12
C GLN A 174 11.40 4.03 4.49
N ASP A 175 11.11 3.78 5.76
CA ASP A 175 10.69 2.47 6.27
C ASP A 175 9.38 2.05 5.59
N PHE A 176 8.46 2.99 5.42
CA PHE A 176 7.23 2.75 4.68
C PHE A 176 7.50 2.44 3.20
N GLU A 177 8.36 3.19 2.50
CA GLU A 177 8.72 2.88 1.10
C GLU A 177 9.41 1.50 0.96
N GLU A 178 10.19 1.07 1.95
CA GLU A 178 10.75 -0.29 1.98
C GLU A 178 9.64 -1.34 2.14
N TYR A 179 8.72 -1.15 3.09
CA TYR A 179 7.54 -1.98 3.25
C TYR A 179 6.72 -2.07 1.96
N MET A 180 6.52 -0.95 1.26
CA MET A 180 5.84 -0.89 -0.03
C MET A 180 6.59 -1.69 -1.10
N GLY A 181 7.92 -1.61 -1.12
CA GLY A 181 8.74 -2.42 -2.03
C GLY A 181 8.56 -3.94 -1.82
N ILE A 182 8.47 -4.38 -0.56
CA ILE A 182 8.19 -5.78 -0.21
C ILE A 182 6.78 -6.17 -0.66
N PHE A 183 5.79 -5.32 -0.39
CA PHE A 183 4.41 -5.51 -0.83
C PHE A 183 4.30 -5.65 -2.35
N GLU A 184 4.89 -4.72 -3.10
CA GLU A 184 4.88 -4.73 -4.58
C GLU A 184 5.55 -5.99 -5.14
N THR A 185 6.66 -6.44 -4.55
CA THR A 185 7.36 -7.66 -4.95
C THR A 185 6.47 -8.90 -4.79
N LYS A 186 5.69 -8.97 -3.70
CA LYS A 186 4.76 -10.08 -3.45
C LYS A 186 3.53 -10.05 -4.36
N PHE A 187 2.97 -8.86 -4.60
CA PHE A 187 1.73 -8.73 -5.38
C PHE A 187 1.94 -8.80 -6.89
N ALA A 188 3.10 -8.41 -7.42
CA ALA A 188 3.37 -8.45 -8.85
C ALA A 188 3.07 -9.82 -9.51
N PRO A 189 3.57 -10.98 -9.01
CA PRO A 189 3.25 -12.28 -9.58
C PRO A 189 1.77 -12.67 -9.37
N ILE A 190 1.16 -12.32 -8.24
CA ILE A 190 -0.26 -12.63 -7.95
C ILE A 190 -1.17 -11.92 -8.95
N VAL A 191 -0.90 -10.63 -9.18
CA VAL A 191 -1.66 -9.76 -10.09
C VAL A 191 -1.45 -10.17 -11.56
N LYS A 192 -0.28 -10.69 -11.92
CA LYS A 192 -0.02 -11.28 -13.23
C LYS A 192 -0.78 -12.60 -13.42
N GLN A 193 -0.69 -13.52 -12.46
CA GLN A 193 -1.37 -14.81 -12.52
C GLN A 193 -2.90 -14.63 -12.58
N PHE A 194 -3.44 -13.74 -11.73
CA PHE A 194 -4.87 -13.43 -11.72
C PHE A 194 -5.36 -12.93 -13.09
N GLU A 195 -4.63 -12.01 -13.74
CA GLU A 195 -4.99 -11.56 -15.08
C GLU A 195 -5.04 -12.72 -16.07
N GLN A 196 -4.02 -13.58 -16.04
CA GLN A 196 -3.94 -14.74 -16.93
C GLN A 196 -5.13 -15.69 -16.70
N ASP A 197 -5.45 -16.00 -15.45
CA ASP A 197 -6.59 -16.86 -15.10
C ASP A 197 -7.94 -16.23 -15.51
N VAL A 198 -8.06 -14.90 -15.43
CA VAL A 198 -9.23 -14.16 -15.93
C VAL A 198 -9.36 -14.29 -17.44
N ILE A 199 -8.27 -14.07 -18.18
CA ILE A 199 -8.24 -14.13 -19.65
C ILE A 199 -8.51 -15.56 -20.14
N ASP A 200 -7.87 -16.55 -19.52
CA ASP A 200 -7.99 -17.97 -19.86
C ASP A 200 -9.30 -18.58 -19.35
N ARG A 201 -10.14 -17.79 -18.67
CA ARG A 201 -11.42 -18.22 -18.07
C ARG A 201 -11.27 -19.40 -17.09
N LYS A 202 -10.11 -19.55 -16.45
CA LYS A 202 -9.88 -20.53 -15.38
C LYS A 202 -10.69 -20.16 -14.15
N GLU A 203 -10.97 -21.15 -13.31
CA GLU A 203 -11.62 -20.91 -12.01
C GLU A 203 -10.77 -19.93 -11.18
N ILE A 204 -11.44 -18.95 -10.55
CA ILE A 204 -10.79 -17.94 -9.71
C ILE A 204 -11.17 -18.25 -8.28
N SER A 205 -10.18 -18.56 -7.46
CA SER A 205 -10.41 -18.88 -6.05
C SER A 205 -10.80 -17.66 -5.23
N GLU A 206 -11.48 -17.86 -4.12
CA GLU A 206 -11.84 -16.77 -3.22
C GLU A 206 -10.60 -16.03 -2.70
N GLN A 207 -9.51 -16.75 -2.44
CA GLN A 207 -8.25 -16.16 -2.01
C GLN A 207 -7.66 -15.24 -3.08
N GLN A 208 -7.77 -15.59 -4.37
CA GLN A 208 -7.36 -14.71 -5.46
C GLN A 208 -8.19 -13.41 -5.48
N ILE A 209 -9.51 -13.51 -5.32
CA ILE A 209 -10.37 -12.31 -5.26
C ILE A 209 -10.04 -11.46 -4.02
N ARG A 210 -9.77 -12.10 -2.88
CA ARG A 210 -9.34 -11.43 -1.64
C ARG A 210 -8.04 -10.67 -1.86
N ASN A 211 -7.01 -11.32 -2.42
CA ASN A 211 -5.74 -10.67 -2.70
C ASN A 211 -5.92 -9.43 -3.59
N ILE A 212 -6.71 -9.55 -4.66
CA ILE A 212 -6.98 -8.44 -5.57
C ILE A 212 -7.78 -7.30 -4.92
N ALA A 213 -8.74 -7.62 -4.03
CA ALA A 213 -9.46 -6.61 -3.27
C ALA A 213 -8.54 -5.84 -2.31
N PHE A 214 -7.63 -6.53 -1.63
CA PHE A 214 -6.63 -5.90 -0.76
C PHE A 214 -5.62 -5.08 -1.55
N PHE A 215 -5.22 -5.55 -2.73
CA PHE A 215 -4.38 -4.77 -3.64
C PHE A 215 -5.08 -3.49 -4.11
N ALA A 216 -6.34 -3.57 -4.51
CA ALA A 216 -7.13 -2.39 -4.90
C ALA A 216 -7.30 -1.40 -3.74
N SER A 217 -7.63 -1.90 -2.55
CA SER A 217 -7.72 -1.11 -1.31
C SER A 217 -6.41 -0.35 -1.04
N HIS A 218 -5.29 -1.06 -1.12
CA HIS A 218 -3.97 -0.48 -0.94
C HIS A 218 -3.68 0.63 -1.96
N LEU A 219 -4.00 0.41 -3.23
CA LEU A 219 -3.86 1.40 -4.30
C LEU A 219 -4.72 2.65 -4.08
N MET A 220 -5.94 2.48 -3.56
CA MET A 220 -6.82 3.61 -3.22
C MET A 220 -6.21 4.49 -2.13
N LEU A 221 -5.70 3.87 -1.06
CA LEU A 221 -5.25 4.56 0.15
C LEU A 221 -3.88 5.22 -0.02
N ARG A 222 -2.99 4.66 -0.86
CA ARG A 222 -1.69 5.29 -1.17
C ARG A 222 -1.78 6.45 -2.17
N GLY A 223 -2.91 6.59 -2.86
CA GLY A 223 -3.06 7.55 -3.96
C GLY A 223 -3.10 9.01 -3.52
N VAL A 224 -2.81 9.92 -4.45
CA VAL A 224 -2.78 11.37 -4.21
C VAL A 224 -4.11 11.89 -3.64
N LYS A 225 -5.24 11.40 -4.15
CA LYS A 225 -6.57 11.82 -3.68
C LYS A 225 -6.82 11.52 -2.20
N PHE A 226 -6.39 10.36 -1.70
CA PHE A 226 -6.55 10.01 -0.29
C PHE A 226 -5.66 10.88 0.60
N ARG A 227 -4.44 11.16 0.14
CA ARG A 227 -3.55 12.09 0.82
C ARG A 227 -4.11 13.50 0.89
N ASP A 228 -4.59 14.03 -0.24
CA ASP A 228 -5.18 15.37 -0.30
C ASP A 228 -6.47 15.45 0.54
N MET A 229 -7.25 14.35 0.63
CA MET A 229 -8.40 14.24 1.53
C MET A 229 -7.99 14.34 3.00
N ILE A 230 -6.89 13.68 3.40
CA ILE A 230 -6.37 13.77 4.76
C ILE A 230 -5.86 15.18 5.03
N GLU A 231 -5.02 15.74 4.17
CA GLU A 231 -4.50 17.11 4.29
C GLU A 231 -5.64 18.13 4.38
N GLY A 232 -6.68 17.97 3.57
CA GLY A 232 -7.91 18.78 3.62
C GLY A 232 -8.70 18.59 4.92
N GLY A 233 -8.80 17.37 5.43
CA GLY A 233 -9.39 17.07 6.74
C GLY A 233 -8.64 17.74 7.89
N LYS A 234 -7.29 17.67 7.89
CA LYS A 234 -6.44 18.38 8.85
C LYS A 234 -6.71 19.88 8.83
N LYS A 235 -6.78 20.47 7.62
CA LYS A 235 -7.07 21.90 7.45
C LYS A 235 -8.47 22.27 7.98
N GLN A 236 -9.49 21.46 7.68
CA GLN A 236 -10.85 21.70 8.19
C GLN A 236 -10.95 21.62 9.71
N LEU A 237 -10.20 20.70 10.33
CA LEU A 237 -10.10 20.59 11.79
C LEU A 237 -9.40 21.82 12.39
N LYS A 238 -8.26 22.24 11.85
CA LYS A 238 -7.56 23.46 12.30
C LYS A 238 -8.41 24.73 12.15
N GLU A 239 -9.31 24.77 11.16
CA GLU A 239 -10.22 25.89 10.93
C GLU A 239 -11.52 25.79 11.75
N GLY A 240 -11.71 24.78 12.62
CA GLY A 240 -12.93 24.56 13.39
C GLY A 240 -14.16 24.25 12.52
N LYS A 241 -13.96 23.87 11.25
CA LYS A 241 -15.01 23.58 10.26
C LYS A 241 -15.37 22.10 10.17
N SER A 242 -14.92 21.30 11.15
CA SER A 242 -15.14 19.86 11.09
C SER A 242 -16.62 19.51 11.29
N ARG A 243 -17.13 18.59 10.45
CA ARG A 243 -18.51 18.07 10.52
C ARG A 243 -18.74 17.15 11.73
N ILE A 244 -17.75 16.99 12.62
CA ILE A 244 -17.85 16.21 13.86
C ILE A 244 -19.03 16.72 14.72
N THR A 245 -19.34 18.02 14.61
CA THR A 245 -20.50 18.70 15.20
C THR A 245 -21.86 18.03 14.93
N ALA A 246 -22.05 17.33 13.80
CA ALA A 246 -23.35 16.77 13.43
C ALA A 246 -23.76 15.54 14.25
N GLY A 247 -22.82 14.88 14.96
CA GLY A 247 -23.11 13.72 15.81
C GLY A 247 -23.30 14.04 17.29
N MET A 248 -23.04 15.29 17.70
CA MET A 248 -23.01 15.69 19.11
C MET A 248 -24.32 16.33 19.56
N VAL A 249 -25.46 15.97 18.97
CA VAL A 249 -26.73 16.72 19.05
C VAL A 249 -27.11 17.05 20.51
N ASP A 250 -26.82 16.15 21.45
CA ASP A 250 -27.23 16.23 22.87
C ASP A 250 -26.30 17.03 23.80
N LEU A 251 -25.17 17.53 23.32
CA LEU A 251 -24.27 18.36 24.15
C LEU A 251 -24.66 19.83 24.09
N ASP A 252 -24.58 20.55 25.23
CA ASP A 252 -24.67 22.01 25.20
C ASP A 252 -23.51 22.62 24.38
N GLN A 253 -23.67 23.86 23.93
CA GLN A 253 -22.72 24.51 23.02
C GLN A 253 -21.30 24.68 23.61
N LYS A 254 -21.19 24.83 24.93
CA LYS A 254 -19.93 24.96 25.66
C LYS A 254 -19.25 23.60 25.80
N ALA A 255 -20.00 22.55 26.12
CA ALA A 255 -19.52 21.17 26.15
C ALA A 255 -19.08 20.69 24.76
N LYS A 256 -19.86 20.99 23.70
CA LYS A 256 -19.47 20.76 22.30
C LYS A 256 -18.13 21.40 21.97
N SER A 257 -17.97 22.69 22.32
CA SER A 257 -16.74 23.42 22.04
C SER A 257 -15.52 22.87 22.78
N ALA A 258 -15.68 22.43 24.03
CA ALA A 258 -14.60 21.86 24.83
C ALA A 258 -14.18 20.48 24.31
N VAL A 259 -15.13 19.63 23.91
CA VAL A 259 -14.82 18.32 23.34
C VAL A 259 -14.23 18.46 21.94
N LEU A 260 -14.74 19.37 21.10
CA LEU A 260 -14.14 19.66 19.79
C LEU A 260 -12.71 20.16 19.94
N LYS A 261 -12.46 21.09 20.88
CA LYS A 261 -11.11 21.58 21.15
C LYS A 261 -10.19 20.46 21.63
N LYS A 262 -10.65 19.58 22.51
CA LYS A 262 -9.86 18.43 22.96
C LYS A 262 -9.57 17.45 21.83
N ILE A 263 -10.56 17.15 20.98
CA ILE A 263 -10.38 16.32 19.79
C ILE A 263 -9.44 17.01 18.81
N GLU A 264 -9.57 18.31 18.59
CA GLU A 264 -8.67 19.09 17.73
C GLU A 264 -7.25 19.03 18.28
N ASP A 265 -7.01 19.33 19.56
CA ASP A 265 -5.67 19.31 20.15
C ASP A 265 -5.06 17.89 20.09
N GLU A 266 -5.79 16.86 20.56
CA GLU A 266 -5.29 15.48 20.65
C GLU A 266 -5.14 14.81 19.27
N TYR A 267 -6.05 15.08 18.33
CA TYR A 267 -5.97 14.55 16.97
C TYR A 267 -4.97 15.33 16.12
N LEU A 268 -4.88 16.67 16.24
CA LEU A 268 -3.89 17.45 15.50
C LEU A 268 -2.47 17.09 15.92
N ASP A 269 -2.21 16.88 17.22
CA ASP A 269 -0.92 16.40 17.72
C ASP A 269 -0.58 15.01 17.14
N SER A 270 -1.55 14.09 17.10
CA SER A 270 -1.35 12.76 16.48
C SER A 270 -1.10 12.83 14.96
N LEU A 271 -1.58 13.88 14.30
CA LEU A 271 -1.39 14.11 12.87
C LEU A 271 -0.07 14.83 12.55
N GLU A 272 0.66 15.31 13.57
CA GLU A 272 2.03 15.79 13.42
C GLU A 272 3.06 14.66 13.42
N ASP A 273 2.67 13.44 13.77
CA ASP A 273 3.50 12.25 13.54
C ASP A 273 3.18 11.61 12.19
N ASN A 274 4.21 11.41 11.37
CA ASN A 274 4.07 10.68 10.10
C ASN A 274 3.67 9.22 10.34
N SER A 275 4.10 8.64 11.47
CA SER A 275 3.86 7.23 11.81
C SER A 275 2.35 6.93 11.86
N THR A 276 1.57 7.78 12.53
CA THR A 276 0.11 7.63 12.64
C THR A 276 -0.58 7.74 11.28
N HIS A 277 -0.10 8.61 10.40
CA HIS A 277 -0.63 8.73 9.04
C HIS A 277 -0.41 7.46 8.21
N LEU A 278 0.83 6.94 8.21
CA LEU A 278 1.19 5.75 7.46
C LEU A 278 0.57 4.49 8.07
N GLU A 279 0.47 4.41 9.39
CA GLU A 279 -0.27 3.37 10.10
C GLU A 279 -1.74 3.36 9.69
N MET A 280 -2.38 4.54 9.59
CA MET A 280 -3.76 4.63 9.12
C MET A 280 -3.92 4.07 7.70
N ILE A 281 -2.94 4.27 6.79
CA ILE A 281 -2.97 3.67 5.45
C ILE A 281 -2.91 2.12 5.55
N VAL A 282 -2.00 1.59 6.37
CA VAL A 282 -1.84 0.14 6.56
C VAL A 282 -3.10 -0.47 7.19
N ASN A 283 -3.60 0.08 8.29
CA ASN A 283 -4.76 -0.43 9.01
C ASN A 283 -6.05 -0.28 8.19
N SER A 284 -6.21 0.84 7.48
CA SER A 284 -7.34 1.04 6.56
C SER A 284 -7.30 0.05 5.40
N THR A 285 -6.13 -0.41 4.97
CA THR A 285 -6.03 -1.39 3.87
C THR A 285 -6.84 -2.65 4.18
N LEU A 286 -6.84 -3.10 5.44
CA LEU A 286 -7.64 -4.25 5.90
C LEU A 286 -9.15 -3.97 5.80
N ILE A 287 -9.60 -2.81 6.30
CA ILE A 287 -11.01 -2.43 6.34
C ILE A 287 -11.57 -2.29 4.92
N PHE A 288 -10.91 -1.49 4.09
CA PHE A 288 -11.31 -1.26 2.70
C PHE A 288 -11.09 -2.52 1.84
N GLY A 289 -10.10 -3.36 2.16
CA GLY A 289 -9.87 -4.64 1.51
C GLY A 289 -11.00 -5.63 1.75
N ASN A 290 -11.47 -5.74 3.00
CA ASN A 290 -12.63 -6.54 3.36
C ASN A 290 -13.92 -5.99 2.72
N LEU A 291 -14.07 -4.67 2.66
CA LEU A 291 -15.18 -4.02 1.97
C LEU A 291 -15.21 -4.33 0.48
N LEU A 292 -14.08 -4.19 -0.23
CA LEU A 292 -14.00 -4.57 -1.64
C LEU A 292 -14.17 -6.08 -1.83
N TYR A 293 -13.73 -6.87 -0.84
CA TYR A 293 -13.93 -8.30 -0.84
C TYR A 293 -15.39 -8.72 -0.57
N SER A 294 -16.23 -7.92 0.08
CA SER A 294 -17.65 -8.27 0.20
C SER A 294 -18.47 -7.96 -1.05
N ARG A 295 -17.90 -7.18 -1.99
CA ARG A 295 -18.60 -6.73 -3.20
C ARG A 295 -18.62 -7.78 -4.30
N LYS A 296 -19.66 -7.68 -5.14
CA LYS A 296 -19.67 -8.34 -6.46
C LYS A 296 -18.54 -7.74 -7.29
N VAL A 297 -17.79 -8.59 -7.96
CA VAL A 297 -16.67 -8.18 -8.81
C VAL A 297 -16.95 -8.62 -10.24
N THR A 298 -16.75 -7.71 -11.19
CA THR A 298 -16.76 -8.01 -12.63
C THR A 298 -15.41 -7.68 -13.23
N ALA A 299 -14.83 -8.64 -13.94
CA ALA A 299 -13.68 -8.41 -14.81
C ALA A 299 -14.17 -8.12 -16.23
N TYR A 300 -13.94 -6.90 -16.70
CA TYR A 300 -14.12 -6.54 -18.10
C TYR A 300 -12.86 -6.87 -18.89
N ILE A 301 -13.03 -7.63 -19.97
CA ILE A 301 -11.93 -8.11 -20.80
C ILE A 301 -12.04 -7.43 -22.16
N SER A 302 -11.03 -6.65 -22.54
CA SER A 302 -10.95 -6.10 -23.90
C SER A 302 -10.70 -7.23 -24.88
N CYS A 303 -11.63 -7.39 -25.82
CA CYS A 303 -11.47 -8.27 -26.98
C CYS A 303 -11.01 -7.49 -28.22
N SER A 304 -10.77 -6.19 -28.10
CA SER A 304 -10.37 -5.34 -29.19
C SER A 304 -8.86 -5.46 -29.44
N SER A 305 -8.47 -5.62 -30.70
CA SER A 305 -7.09 -5.39 -31.15
C SER A 305 -6.77 -3.91 -31.33
N ASP A 306 -7.79 -3.07 -31.39
CA ASP A 306 -7.68 -1.66 -31.76
C ASP A 306 -7.56 -0.71 -30.59
N LEU A 307 -8.16 -1.07 -29.46
CA LEU A 307 -8.22 -0.22 -28.29
C LEU A 307 -7.96 -1.02 -27.01
N SER A 308 -7.05 -0.49 -26.22
CA SER A 308 -6.68 -1.06 -24.93
C SER A 308 -7.18 -0.18 -23.79
N PHE A 309 -7.26 -0.75 -22.59
CA PHE A 309 -7.53 0.03 -21.39
C PHE A 309 -6.32 0.88 -21.02
N ILE A 310 -6.60 2.07 -20.48
CA ILE A 310 -5.58 2.96 -19.92
C ILE A 310 -5.40 2.75 -18.41
N VAL A 311 -4.33 3.30 -17.85
CA VAL A 311 -4.18 3.50 -16.40
C VAL A 311 -4.04 4.99 -16.12
N THR A 312 -4.26 5.42 -14.88
CA THR A 312 -4.13 6.83 -14.50
C THR A 312 -3.28 6.97 -13.25
N ASP A 313 -3.01 8.21 -12.86
CA ASP A 313 -2.40 8.54 -11.56
C ASP A 313 -3.30 8.22 -10.36
N THR A 314 -4.54 7.82 -10.63
CA THR A 314 -5.54 7.31 -9.69
C THR A 314 -5.89 5.87 -10.10
N PRO A 315 -5.03 4.89 -9.79
CA PRO A 315 -5.12 3.53 -10.34
C PRO A 315 -6.41 2.79 -9.97
N VAL A 316 -7.08 3.23 -8.89
CA VAL A 316 -8.44 2.83 -8.54
C VAL A 316 -9.31 4.08 -8.46
N ILE A 317 -10.22 4.25 -9.41
CA ILE A 317 -11.16 5.38 -9.42
C ILE A 317 -12.40 5.03 -8.59
N ASP A 318 -12.93 6.03 -7.89
CA ASP A 318 -14.16 5.93 -7.09
C ASP A 318 -15.26 6.74 -7.79
N VAL A 319 -16.33 6.05 -8.19
CA VAL A 319 -17.45 6.63 -8.94
C VAL A 319 -18.67 6.62 -8.03
N SER A 320 -19.08 7.81 -7.63
CA SER A 320 -20.30 7.99 -6.84
C SER A 320 -21.53 7.86 -7.73
N PRO A 321 -22.59 7.15 -7.30
CA PRO A 321 -23.86 7.20 -8.01
C PRO A 321 -24.34 8.66 -8.07
N GLN A 322 -24.95 9.05 -9.19
CA GLN A 322 -25.57 10.36 -9.31
C GLN A 322 -26.54 10.56 -8.14
N GLN A 323 -26.42 11.71 -7.47
CA GLN A 323 -27.02 11.95 -6.16
C GLN A 323 -28.50 11.57 -6.14
N ARG A 324 -28.91 10.77 -5.15
CA ARG A 324 -30.27 10.86 -4.63
C ARG A 324 -30.34 12.19 -3.88
N ASN A 325 -31.39 12.98 -4.13
CA ASN A 325 -31.66 14.30 -3.54
C ASN A 325 -31.58 14.28 -2.00
N GLY A 326 -30.38 14.35 -1.43
CA GLY A 326 -30.14 14.19 0.01
C GLY A 326 -28.91 14.96 0.45
N PHE A 327 -28.98 15.53 1.65
CA PHE A 327 -27.93 16.36 2.26
C PHE A 327 -26.62 15.60 2.54
N ARG A 328 -26.65 14.26 2.52
CA ARG A 328 -25.49 13.37 2.66
C ARG A 328 -25.26 12.70 1.31
N GLY A 329 -24.11 12.97 0.68
CA GLY A 329 -23.68 12.28 -0.53
C GLY A 329 -23.56 10.76 -0.31
N PRO A 330 -23.41 9.98 -1.39
CA PRO A 330 -23.44 8.52 -1.30
C PRO A 330 -22.35 7.99 -0.38
N GLY A 331 -22.75 7.05 0.48
CA GLY A 331 -21.86 6.38 1.41
C GLY A 331 -20.81 5.57 0.65
N LEU A 332 -19.66 5.30 1.27
CA LEU A 332 -18.57 4.53 0.66
C LEU A 332 -19.05 3.18 0.08
N PHE A 333 -20.02 2.54 0.73
CA PHE A 333 -20.63 1.27 0.30
C PHE A 333 -21.37 1.38 -1.04
N GLU A 334 -21.94 2.53 -1.36
CA GLU A 334 -22.77 2.74 -2.55
C GLU A 334 -21.97 3.12 -3.79
N ARG A 335 -20.73 3.55 -3.60
CA ARG A 335 -19.85 3.97 -4.69
C ARG A 335 -19.27 2.78 -5.43
N GLU A 336 -19.12 2.88 -6.73
CA GLU A 336 -18.45 1.88 -7.56
C GLU A 336 -16.93 2.16 -7.60
N GLN A 337 -16.11 1.11 -7.60
CA GLN A 337 -14.67 1.26 -7.81
C GLN A 337 -14.22 0.51 -9.06
N TYR A 338 -13.42 1.19 -9.88
CA TYR A 338 -12.82 0.61 -11.06
C TYR A 338 -11.30 0.62 -10.95
N MET A 339 -10.67 -0.51 -11.24
CA MET A 339 -9.22 -0.66 -11.25
C MET A 339 -8.76 -1.19 -12.60
N SER A 340 -7.85 -0.47 -13.25
CA SER A 340 -7.21 -0.95 -14.47
C SER A 340 -6.05 -1.86 -14.09
N LEU A 341 -6.21 -3.17 -14.34
CA LEU A 341 -5.22 -4.17 -13.97
C LEU A 341 -4.13 -4.29 -15.04
N SER A 342 -4.52 -4.12 -16.30
CA SER A 342 -3.68 -4.20 -17.48
C SER A 342 -4.40 -3.53 -18.67
N PRO A 343 -3.73 -3.37 -19.83
CA PRO A 343 -4.39 -2.93 -21.06
C PRO A 343 -5.54 -3.84 -21.53
N ARG A 344 -5.68 -5.04 -20.96
CA ARG A 344 -6.69 -6.04 -21.34
C ARG A 344 -7.79 -6.25 -20.30
N VAL A 345 -7.55 -5.94 -19.03
CA VAL A 345 -8.48 -6.25 -17.94
C VAL A 345 -8.72 -5.04 -17.03
N ILE A 346 -9.98 -4.66 -16.87
CA ILE A 346 -10.46 -3.78 -15.81
C ILE A 346 -11.27 -4.59 -14.80
N LEU A 347 -11.11 -4.29 -13.52
CA LEU A 347 -11.97 -4.79 -12.46
C LEU A 347 -12.95 -3.73 -12.02
N HIS A 348 -14.20 -4.13 -11.84
CA HIS A 348 -15.28 -3.32 -11.31
C HIS A 348 -15.80 -3.96 -10.02
N PHE A 349 -15.61 -3.26 -8.92
CA PHE A 349 -16.19 -3.55 -7.61
C PHE A 349 -17.50 -2.78 -7.50
N HIS A 350 -18.60 -3.51 -7.57
CA HIS A 350 -19.94 -2.93 -7.62
C HIS A 350 -20.29 -2.26 -6.29
N GLY A 351 -20.84 -1.05 -6.37
CA GLY A 351 -21.49 -0.42 -5.23
C GLY A 351 -22.62 -1.30 -4.72
N GLN A 352 -22.77 -1.38 -3.41
CA GLN A 352 -23.89 -2.04 -2.75
C GLN A 352 -24.86 -0.96 -2.29
N HIS A 353 -25.98 -0.85 -2.98
CA HIS A 353 -27.16 -0.25 -2.37
C HIS A 353 -27.61 -1.22 -1.28
N PHE A 354 -27.65 -0.77 -0.02
CA PHE A 354 -28.11 -1.57 1.11
C PHE A 354 -29.45 -2.23 0.79
N ARG A 355 -29.40 -3.49 0.34
CA ARG A 355 -30.51 -4.42 0.35
C ARG A 355 -30.18 -5.41 1.46
N LYS A 356 -31.17 -5.57 2.34
CA LYS A 356 -31.27 -6.38 3.56
C LYS A 356 -30.03 -7.21 3.95
N PRO A 357 -29.60 -7.19 5.24
CA PRO A 357 -28.49 -8.00 5.76
C PRO A 357 -28.55 -9.49 5.36
N GLU A 358 -29.73 -10.06 5.15
CA GLU A 358 -29.91 -11.43 4.69
C GLU A 358 -29.25 -11.74 3.32
N GLU A 359 -29.08 -10.73 2.44
CA GLU A 359 -28.38 -10.88 1.14
C GLU A 359 -26.85 -10.99 1.28
N PHE A 360 -26.29 -10.71 2.47
CA PHE A 360 -24.87 -10.87 2.78
C PHE A 360 -24.54 -12.28 3.27
N ILE A 361 -25.47 -12.93 3.97
CA ILE A 361 -25.21 -14.16 4.73
C ILE A 361 -25.35 -15.43 3.87
N ASN A 362 -26.07 -15.36 2.75
CA ASN A 362 -26.49 -16.56 1.99
C ASN A 362 -25.88 -16.73 0.57
N LYS A 363 -24.80 -16.02 0.21
CA LYS A 363 -24.16 -16.25 -1.09
C LYS A 363 -23.15 -17.39 -1.01
N LYS A 364 -23.56 -18.59 -1.44
CA LYS A 364 -22.63 -19.70 -1.76
C LYS A 364 -21.55 -19.19 -2.72
N GLY A 365 -20.30 -19.23 -2.27
CA GLY A 365 -19.09 -18.98 -3.07
C GLY A 365 -18.93 -17.55 -3.58
N LYS A 366 -17.78 -16.92 -3.31
CA LYS A 366 -17.45 -15.65 -3.97
C LYS A 366 -17.01 -15.90 -5.42
N HIS A 367 -17.87 -15.56 -6.37
CA HIS A 367 -17.57 -15.72 -7.80
C HIS A 367 -17.25 -14.39 -8.50
N LEU A 368 -16.25 -14.43 -9.39
CA LEU A 368 -15.90 -13.35 -10.30
C LEU A 368 -16.72 -13.46 -11.59
N LYS A 369 -17.52 -12.43 -11.92
CA LYS A 369 -18.15 -12.34 -13.24
C LYS A 369 -17.11 -11.91 -14.27
N ARG A 370 -17.06 -12.56 -15.44
CA ARG A 370 -16.21 -12.14 -16.57
C ARG A 370 -17.08 -11.63 -17.70
N GLN A 371 -16.71 -10.52 -18.31
CA GLN A 371 -17.44 -9.93 -19.43
C GLN A 371 -16.46 -9.44 -20.49
N SER A 372 -16.47 -10.08 -21.65
CA SER A 372 -15.85 -9.57 -22.86
C SER A 372 -16.59 -8.32 -23.33
N ILE A 373 -15.87 -7.26 -23.68
CA ILE A 373 -16.47 -6.00 -24.10
C ILE A 373 -15.94 -5.51 -25.46
N SER A 374 -16.77 -4.75 -26.17
CA SER A 374 -16.46 -4.14 -27.46
C SER A 374 -15.49 -2.96 -27.33
N THR A 375 -14.90 -2.53 -28.46
CA THR A 375 -14.06 -1.32 -28.55
C THR A 375 -14.76 -0.08 -27.98
N GLU A 376 -16.04 0.14 -28.29
CA GLU A 376 -16.82 1.27 -27.78
C GLU A 376 -16.99 1.22 -26.25
N ALA A 377 -17.23 0.02 -25.71
CA ALA A 377 -17.32 -0.18 -24.27
C ALA A 377 -15.95 0.01 -23.59
N VAL A 378 -14.85 -0.40 -24.22
CA VAL A 378 -13.48 -0.08 -23.76
C VAL A 378 -13.29 1.43 -23.71
N ASN A 379 -13.66 2.15 -24.76
CA ASN A 379 -13.53 3.61 -24.80
C ASN A 379 -14.36 4.29 -23.70
N THR A 380 -15.58 3.82 -23.49
CA THR A 380 -16.45 4.33 -22.40
C THR A 380 -15.78 4.16 -21.03
N LYS A 381 -15.06 3.07 -20.81
CA LYS A 381 -14.27 2.89 -19.57
C LYS A 381 -13.04 3.78 -19.55
N ASN A 382 -12.33 3.98 -20.66
CA ASN A 382 -11.20 4.92 -20.71
C ASN A 382 -11.63 6.35 -20.39
N ILE A 383 -12.75 6.83 -20.95
CA ILE A 383 -13.35 8.13 -20.63
C ILE A 383 -13.68 8.21 -19.13
N LEU A 384 -14.24 7.14 -18.56
CA LEU A 384 -14.53 7.09 -17.11
C LEU A 384 -13.26 7.27 -16.27
N PHE A 385 -12.16 6.59 -16.63
CA PHE A 385 -10.86 6.74 -15.98
C PHE A 385 -10.30 8.15 -16.13
N MET A 386 -10.35 8.76 -17.32
CA MET A 386 -9.90 10.14 -17.54
C MET A 386 -10.72 11.14 -16.73
N THR A 387 -12.03 10.93 -16.62
CA THR A 387 -12.93 11.84 -15.88
C THR A 387 -12.71 11.77 -14.36
N HIS A 388 -12.33 10.60 -13.83
CA HIS A 388 -12.20 10.38 -12.39
C HIS A 388 -10.75 10.27 -11.91
N SER A 389 -9.76 10.57 -12.74
CA SER A 389 -8.35 10.64 -12.32
C SER A 389 -8.02 11.98 -11.69
N TYR A 390 -6.77 12.16 -11.29
CA TYR A 390 -6.32 13.40 -10.66
C TYR A 390 -5.81 14.39 -11.72
N LYS A 391 -4.76 14.04 -12.46
CA LYS A 391 -4.11 14.93 -13.44
C LYS A 391 -3.62 14.22 -14.70
N GLU A 392 -3.23 12.97 -14.60
CA GLU A 392 -2.58 12.26 -15.70
C GLU A 392 -3.19 10.89 -15.99
N ALA A 393 -3.29 10.58 -17.27
CA ALA A 393 -3.60 9.25 -17.79
C ALA A 393 -2.43 8.71 -18.62
N PHE A 394 -2.27 7.39 -18.64
CA PHE A 394 -1.12 6.69 -19.20
C PHE A 394 -1.55 5.52 -20.09
N SER A 395 -0.87 5.38 -21.23
CA SER A 395 -1.07 4.30 -22.20
C SER A 395 0.24 3.96 -22.91
N SER A 396 0.25 2.84 -23.62
CA SER A 396 1.30 2.46 -24.56
C SER A 396 1.27 3.26 -25.86
N SER A 397 0.12 3.86 -26.20
CA SER A 397 -0.11 4.58 -27.46
C SER A 397 -0.92 5.86 -27.23
N SER A 398 -0.80 6.83 -28.14
CA SER A 398 -1.66 8.03 -28.13
C SER A 398 -3.07 7.73 -28.62
N ARG A 399 -3.24 6.64 -29.38
CA ARG A 399 -4.51 6.22 -29.98
C ARG A 399 -5.62 6.08 -28.93
N GLU A 400 -5.32 5.53 -27.76
CA GLU A 400 -6.32 5.40 -26.69
C GLU A 400 -6.89 6.75 -26.24
N PHE A 401 -6.04 7.78 -26.18
CA PHE A 401 -6.46 9.12 -25.79
C PHE A 401 -7.16 9.85 -26.92
N GLU A 402 -6.65 9.76 -28.15
CA GLU A 402 -7.28 10.38 -29.32
C GLU A 402 -8.72 9.87 -29.50
N TYR A 403 -8.92 8.56 -29.39
CA TYR A 403 -10.24 7.95 -29.50
C TYR A 403 -11.19 8.39 -28.38
N ALA A 404 -10.70 8.45 -27.13
CA ALA A 404 -11.48 8.93 -25.98
C ALA A 404 -11.84 10.42 -26.11
N LEU A 405 -10.89 11.26 -26.51
CA LEU A 405 -11.09 12.71 -26.69
C LEU A 405 -12.08 13.01 -27.82
N ASN A 406 -11.98 12.31 -28.95
CA ASN A 406 -12.92 12.46 -30.06
C ASN A 406 -14.35 12.09 -29.64
N ASP A 407 -14.54 10.95 -28.97
CA ASP A 407 -15.87 10.54 -28.47
C ASP A 407 -16.42 11.52 -27.42
N MET A 408 -15.59 12.05 -26.52
CA MET A 408 -16.03 13.09 -25.58
C MET A 408 -16.46 14.37 -26.31
N ASN A 409 -15.71 14.82 -27.32
CA ASN A 409 -16.06 16.00 -28.12
C ASN A 409 -17.37 15.78 -28.90
N ASP A 410 -17.56 14.61 -29.49
CA ASP A 410 -18.78 14.25 -30.21
C ASP A 410 -20.01 14.25 -29.29
N ARG A 411 -19.87 13.69 -28.07
CA ARG A 411 -20.94 13.72 -27.05
C ARG A 411 -21.26 15.15 -26.61
N LEU A 412 -20.24 15.99 -26.41
CA LEU A 412 -20.42 17.39 -26.05
C LEU A 412 -21.13 18.19 -27.15
N ASN A 413 -20.75 17.98 -28.41
CA ASN A 413 -21.38 18.63 -29.56
C ASN A 413 -22.85 18.21 -29.70
N LYS A 414 -23.14 16.90 -29.61
CA LYS A 414 -24.53 16.40 -29.61
C LYS A 414 -25.37 17.01 -28.49
N HIS A 415 -24.82 17.13 -27.28
CA HIS A 415 -25.53 17.74 -26.15
C HIS A 415 -25.74 19.25 -26.33
N ARG A 416 -24.79 19.98 -26.94
CA ARG A 416 -24.94 21.40 -27.29
C ARG A 416 -26.05 21.60 -28.32
N ASP A 417 -26.06 20.77 -29.37
CA ASP A 417 -27.09 20.83 -30.41
C ASP A 417 -28.47 20.50 -29.85
N GLN A 418 -28.56 19.51 -28.96
CA GLN A 418 -29.81 19.17 -28.28
C GLN A 418 -30.34 20.33 -27.44
N ARG A 419 -29.49 20.94 -26.59
CA ARG A 419 -29.90 22.11 -25.80
C ARG A 419 -30.28 23.31 -26.65
N ARG A 420 -29.62 23.50 -27.79
CA ARG A 420 -29.99 24.55 -28.75
C ARG A 420 -31.38 24.30 -29.33
N LYS A 421 -31.70 23.06 -29.73
CA LYS A 421 -33.04 22.69 -30.22
C LYS A 421 -34.11 22.89 -29.16
N GLU A 422 -33.86 22.45 -27.92
CA GLU A 422 -34.77 22.65 -26.79
C GLU A 422 -35.02 24.14 -26.51
N PHE A 423 -33.98 24.96 -26.59
CA PHE A 423 -34.10 26.41 -26.43
C PHE A 423 -34.89 27.05 -27.57
N GLU A 424 -34.64 26.68 -28.83
CA GLU A 424 -35.40 27.15 -29.99
C GLU A 424 -36.88 26.74 -29.92
N GLU A 425 -37.16 25.53 -29.43
CA GLU A 425 -38.53 25.04 -29.20
C GLU A 425 -39.23 25.80 -28.06
N ALA A 426 -38.52 26.06 -26.96
CA ALA A 426 -39.04 26.85 -25.85
C ALA A 426 -39.35 28.30 -26.26
N LEU A 427 -38.48 28.92 -27.07
CA LEU A 427 -38.74 30.25 -27.64
C LEU A 427 -39.97 30.24 -28.55
N ARG A 428 -40.12 29.22 -29.40
CA ARG A 428 -41.34 29.09 -30.23
C ARG A 428 -42.59 28.96 -29.37
N LYS A 429 -42.57 28.18 -28.30
CA LYS A 429 -43.72 27.99 -27.42
C LYS A 429 -44.06 29.25 -26.62
N GLY A 430 -43.07 29.99 -26.13
CA GLY A 430 -43.26 31.19 -25.33
C GLY A 430 -43.54 32.49 -26.11
N PHE A 431 -43.53 32.47 -27.45
CA PHE A 431 -43.86 33.63 -28.30
C PHE A 431 -45.30 33.60 -28.86
N PHE A 432 -46.05 32.51 -28.65
CA PHE A 432 -47.43 32.35 -29.14
C PHE A 432 -48.48 32.22 -28.03
N ASP A 433 -48.07 32.37 -26.77
CA ASP A 433 -48.94 32.65 -25.61
C ASP A 433 -48.77 34.14 -25.23
#